data_AF-A0A233RRY8-F1
#
_entry.id   AF-A0A233RRY8-F1
#
_cell.length_a   1.000
_cell.length_b   1.000
_cell.length_c   1.000
_cell.angle_alpha   90.00
_cell.angle_beta   90.00
_cell.angle_gamma   90.00
#
_symmetry.space_group_name_H-M   'P 1'
#
loop_
_entity.id
_entity.type
_entity.pdbx_description
1 polymer ?
#
loop_
_entity_poly.entity_id
_entity_poly.type
_entity_poly.pdbx_seq_one_letter_code
_entity_poly.pdbx_strand_id
1 'polypeptide(L)'
;MDVTPDSGKDIDAPPPHEAYTNAPDLRREMHQVLALGAERNGRQARPLTRPPIDATAAERAWLLRRAALMDRMALDHPGAGPVAAAAETAEQLVLHDRRHPDLAAGPYHPDSITLAPSRRLYVRQEYAAWTADGRPGI
;
A
#
# COMPACT_ATOMS: atom_id res chain seq x y z
N MET A 1 28.37 24.60 11.02
CA MET A 1 27.22 23.85 11.55
C MET A 1 27.03 22.67 10.63
N ASP A 2 27.44 21.49 11.09
CA ASP A 2 27.32 20.23 10.35
C ASP A 2 25.85 19.84 10.25
N VAL A 3 25.32 19.86 9.03
CA VAL A 3 24.05 19.20 8.71
C VAL A 3 24.40 17.74 8.46
N THR A 4 24.21 16.90 9.47
CA THR A 4 24.20 15.44 9.28
C THR A 4 23.16 15.11 8.20
N PRO A 5 23.53 14.44 7.10
CA PRO A 5 22.52 13.99 6.15
C PRO A 5 21.76 12.86 6.83
N ASP A 6 20.47 13.08 7.04
CA ASP A 6 19.49 12.08 7.45
C ASP A 6 19.43 10.99 6.37
N SER A 7 20.46 10.14 6.35
CA SER A 7 20.67 9.10 5.34
C SER A 7 19.88 7.88 5.74
N GLY A 8 18.57 8.05 5.94
CA GLY A 8 17.64 6.95 5.85
C GLY A 8 17.70 6.46 4.41
N LYS A 9 18.51 5.42 4.15
CA LYS A 9 18.72 4.74 2.86
C LYS A 9 17.61 5.09 1.86
N ASP A 10 17.93 5.96 0.89
CA ASP A 10 17.01 6.26 -0.20
C ASP A 10 16.63 4.94 -0.85
N ILE A 11 15.35 4.61 -0.73
CA ILE A 11 14.81 3.35 -1.21
C ILE A 11 14.70 3.52 -2.72
N ASP A 12 15.41 2.68 -3.47
CA ASP A 12 15.30 2.64 -4.93
C ASP A 12 14.02 1.89 -5.31
N ALA A 13 12.88 2.46 -4.94
CA ALA A 13 11.57 1.94 -5.30
C ALA A 13 11.25 2.32 -6.74
N PRO A 14 10.52 1.47 -7.49
CA PRO A 14 10.16 1.75 -8.86
C PRO A 14 9.42 3.10 -8.98
N PRO A 15 9.66 3.86 -10.06
CA PRO A 15 8.94 5.09 -10.31
C PRO A 15 7.43 4.81 -10.43
N PRO A 16 6.56 5.80 -10.17
CA PRO A 16 5.12 5.56 -10.09
C PRO A 16 4.50 4.90 -11.31
N HIS A 17 4.96 5.25 -12.52
CA HIS A 17 4.42 4.70 -13.75
C HIS A 17 4.71 3.20 -13.88
N GLU A 18 5.90 2.74 -13.47
CA GLU A 18 6.23 1.32 -13.41
C GLU A 18 5.47 0.61 -12.28
N ALA A 19 5.51 1.18 -11.08
CA ALA A 19 4.88 0.59 -9.89
C ALA A 19 3.37 0.35 -10.08
N TYR A 20 2.69 1.24 -10.81
CA TYR A 20 1.24 1.18 -11.02
C TYR A 20 0.83 0.82 -12.45
N THR A 21 1.74 0.27 -13.27
CA THR A 21 1.45 -0.14 -14.66
C THR A 21 0.23 -1.07 -14.75
N ASN A 22 0.08 -2.00 -13.79
CA ASN A 22 -1.01 -2.98 -13.76
C ASN A 22 -2.17 -2.57 -12.85
N ALA A 23 -2.18 -1.35 -12.34
CA ALA A 23 -3.20 -0.91 -11.40
C ALA A 23 -4.54 -0.65 -12.12
N PRO A 24 -5.69 -1.03 -11.53
CA PRO A 24 -7.00 -0.66 -12.09
C PRO A 24 -7.17 0.86 -12.17
N ASP A 25 -8.15 1.30 -12.97
CA ASP A 25 -8.53 2.71 -13.01
C ASP A 25 -8.92 3.22 -11.60
N LEU A 26 -8.64 4.49 -11.32
CA LEU A 26 -8.80 5.07 -9.98
C LEU A 26 -10.22 4.91 -9.43
N ARG A 27 -11.24 5.07 -10.27
CA ARG A 27 -12.63 4.98 -9.85
C ARG A 27 -13.01 3.55 -9.47
N ARG A 28 -12.65 2.57 -10.30
CA ARG A 28 -12.85 1.14 -10.02
C ARG A 28 -12.09 0.72 -8.77
N GLU A 29 -10.83 1.12 -8.64
CA GLU A 29 -10.01 0.81 -7.46
C GLU A 29 -10.64 1.38 -6.18
N MET A 30 -11.12 2.63 -6.22
CA MET A 30 -11.83 3.24 -5.10
C MET A 30 -13.07 2.45 -4.68
N HIS A 31 -13.91 2.03 -5.63
CA HIS A 31 -15.07 1.20 -5.33
C HIS A 31 -14.68 -0.16 -4.71
N GLN A 32 -13.64 -0.81 -5.23
CA GLN A 32 -13.18 -2.10 -4.71
C GLN A 32 -12.58 -1.97 -3.30
N VAL A 33 -11.76 -0.95 -3.05
CA VAL A 33 -11.18 -0.68 -1.71
C VAL A 33 -12.27 -0.38 -0.67
N LEU A 34 -13.32 0.37 -1.05
CA LEU A 34 -14.46 0.65 -0.17
C LEU A 34 -15.26 -0.62 0.14
N ALA A 35 -15.53 -1.46 -0.85
CA ALA A 35 -16.24 -2.73 -0.65
C ALA A 35 -15.47 -3.67 0.28
N LEU A 36 -14.16 -3.86 0.04
CA LEU A 36 -13.29 -4.66 0.91
C LEU A 36 -13.25 -4.13 2.35
N GLY A 37 -13.20 -2.80 2.52
CA GLY A 37 -13.26 -2.17 3.84
C GLY A 37 -14.60 -2.36 4.55
N ALA A 38 -15.71 -2.41 3.80
CA ALA A 38 -17.04 -2.69 4.35
C ALA A 38 -17.18 -4.14 4.80
N GLU A 39 -16.71 -5.10 4.00
CA GLU A 39 -16.65 -6.52 4.35
C GLU A 39 -15.83 -6.75 5.62
N ARG A 40 -14.62 -6.17 5.69
CA ARG A 40 -13.74 -6.26 6.86
C ARG A 40 -14.41 -5.76 8.13
N ASN A 41 -15.11 -4.63 8.05
CA ASN A 41 -15.74 -4.00 9.21
C ASN A 41 -17.06 -4.70 9.61
N GLY A 42 -17.39 -5.87 9.03
CA GLY A 42 -18.61 -6.60 9.29
C GLY A 42 -19.88 -5.88 8.79
N ARG A 43 -19.72 -4.82 7.98
CA ARG A 43 -20.84 -4.05 7.41
C ARG A 43 -21.45 -4.72 6.19
N GLN A 44 -20.79 -5.75 5.67
CA GLN A 44 -21.28 -6.57 4.55
C GLN A 44 -20.98 -8.05 4.85
N ALA A 45 -21.99 -8.91 4.72
CA ALA A 45 -21.83 -10.35 4.93
C ALA A 45 -21.06 -10.97 3.75
N ARG A 46 -20.01 -11.75 4.05
CA ARG A 46 -19.27 -12.51 3.04
C ARG A 46 -20.15 -13.68 2.56
N PRO A 47 -20.26 -13.93 1.25
CA PRO A 47 -20.88 -15.16 0.76
C PRO A 47 -20.13 -16.39 1.31
N LEU A 48 -20.84 -17.34 1.91
CA LEU A 48 -20.29 -18.57 2.53
C LEU A 48 -19.56 -19.51 1.55
N THR A 49 -19.52 -19.16 0.26
CA THR A 49 -18.99 -19.99 -0.83
C THR A 49 -17.50 -19.81 -1.12
N ARG A 50 -16.84 -18.81 -0.50
CA ARG A 50 -15.40 -18.60 -0.71
C ARG A 50 -14.60 -19.29 0.40
N PRO A 51 -13.47 -19.96 0.08
CA PRO A 51 -12.57 -20.48 1.09
C PRO A 51 -12.22 -19.40 2.12
N PRO A 52 -11.97 -19.75 3.39
CA PRO A 52 -11.51 -18.79 4.38
C PRO A 52 -10.17 -18.23 3.89
N ILE A 53 -10.22 -17.02 3.34
CA ILE A 53 -9.01 -16.24 3.08
C ILE A 53 -8.43 -15.90 4.45
N ASP A 54 -7.13 -16.16 4.62
CA ASP A 54 -6.38 -15.71 5.80
C ASP A 54 -6.69 -14.23 6.05
N ALA A 55 -7.30 -13.95 7.20
CA ALA A 55 -7.80 -12.63 7.56
C ALA A 55 -6.66 -11.59 7.56
N THR A 56 -5.45 -11.99 7.97
CA THR A 56 -4.27 -11.13 8.00
C THR A 56 -3.78 -10.84 6.59
N ALA A 57 -3.74 -11.85 5.70
CA ALA A 57 -3.39 -11.64 4.30
C ALA A 57 -4.43 -10.79 3.55
N ALA A 58 -5.72 -10.94 3.87
CA ALA A 58 -6.81 -10.12 3.31
C ALA A 58 -6.73 -8.66 3.78
N GLU A 59 -6.51 -8.45 5.08
CA GLU A 59 -6.31 -7.12 5.67
C GLU A 59 -5.09 -6.45 5.03
N ARG A 60 -4.00 -7.19 4.89
CA ARG A 60 -2.81 -6.71 4.21
C ARG A 60 -3.09 -6.26 2.78
N ALA A 61 -3.74 -7.10 1.98
CA ALA A 61 -4.05 -6.76 0.59
C ALA A 61 -4.93 -5.50 0.51
N TRP A 62 -5.89 -5.34 1.44
CA TRP A 62 -6.70 -4.13 1.53
C TRP A 62 -5.87 -2.89 1.89
N LEU A 63 -4.98 -2.98 2.89
CA LEU A 63 -4.09 -1.89 3.29
C LEU A 63 -3.18 -1.44 2.14
N LEU A 64 -2.57 -2.40 1.43
CA LEU A 64 -1.70 -2.14 0.30
C LEU A 64 -2.45 -1.41 -0.83
N ARG A 65 -3.63 -1.91 -1.19
CA ARG A 65 -4.49 -1.30 -2.22
C ARG A 65 -4.95 0.10 -1.84
N ARG A 66 -5.35 0.31 -0.57
CA ARG A 66 -5.73 1.64 -0.07
C ARG A 66 -4.56 2.62 -0.10
N ALA A 67 -3.37 2.20 0.33
CA ALA A 67 -2.18 3.05 0.31
C ALA A 67 -1.75 3.39 -1.12
N ALA A 68 -1.78 2.42 -2.03
CA ALA A 68 -1.50 2.63 -3.46
C ALA A 68 -2.51 3.58 -4.12
N LEU A 69 -3.80 3.46 -3.79
CA LEU A 69 -4.83 4.37 -4.26
C LEU A 69 -4.55 5.82 -3.82
N MET A 70 -4.25 6.03 -2.53
CA MET A 70 -3.95 7.36 -2.01
C MET A 70 -2.65 7.93 -2.59
N ASP A 71 -1.62 7.10 -2.79
CA ASP A 71 -0.38 7.54 -3.46
C ASP A 71 -0.66 8.04 -4.88
N ARG A 72 -1.47 7.28 -5.65
CA ARG A 72 -1.86 7.65 -7.01
C ARG A 72 -2.71 8.92 -7.04
N MET A 73 -3.65 9.09 -6.12
CA MET A 73 -4.43 10.33 -6.00
C MET A 73 -3.54 11.54 -5.67
N ALA A 74 -2.54 11.37 -4.80
CA ALA A 74 -1.59 12.42 -4.45
C ALA A 74 -0.63 12.78 -5.59
N LEU A 75 -0.34 11.83 -6.50
CA LEU A 75 0.44 12.08 -7.71
C LEU A 75 -0.37 12.82 -8.78
N ASP A 76 -1.63 12.45 -8.96
CA ASP A 76 -2.54 13.05 -9.95
C ASP A 76 -2.97 14.46 -9.54
N HIS A 77 -3.26 14.66 -8.25
CA HIS A 77 -3.68 15.94 -7.68
C HIS A 77 -2.85 16.28 -6.44
N PRO A 78 -1.63 16.83 -6.62
CA PRO A 78 -0.72 17.12 -5.52
C PRO A 78 -1.20 18.31 -4.69
N GLY A 79 -2.01 18.03 -3.68
CA GLY A 79 -2.41 18.96 -2.63
C GLY A 79 -1.99 18.44 -1.25
N ALA A 80 -1.91 19.35 -0.26
CA ALA A 80 -1.51 18.99 1.11
C ALA A 80 -2.40 17.87 1.71
N GLY A 81 -3.70 17.88 1.42
CA GLY A 81 -4.64 16.84 1.85
C GLY A 81 -4.32 15.46 1.27
N PRO A 82 -4.35 15.27 -0.06
CA PRO A 82 -3.99 13.99 -0.69
C PRO A 82 -2.61 13.47 -0.29
N VAL A 83 -1.60 14.34 -0.21
CA VAL A 83 -0.24 13.96 0.21
C VAL A 83 -0.22 13.45 1.65
N ALA A 84 -0.92 14.12 2.57
CA ALA A 84 -1.02 13.67 3.96
C ALA A 84 -1.76 12.34 4.07
N ALA A 85 -2.88 12.16 3.35
CA ALA A 85 -3.63 10.91 3.33
C ALA A 85 -2.80 9.73 2.77
N ALA A 86 -1.99 9.98 1.73
CA ALA A 86 -1.06 8.99 1.19
C ALA A 86 0.01 8.59 2.22
N ALA A 87 0.56 9.56 2.97
CA ALA A 87 1.55 9.29 4.01
C ALA A 87 0.94 8.47 5.17
N GLU A 88 -0.27 8.84 5.63
CA GLU A 88 -0.96 8.14 6.73
C GLU A 88 -1.29 6.69 6.35
N THR A 89 -1.83 6.47 5.16
CA THR A 89 -2.18 5.12 4.69
C THR A 89 -0.94 4.26 4.42
N ALA A 90 0.15 4.86 3.95
CA ALA A 90 1.45 4.18 3.85
C ALA A 90 2.00 3.77 5.22
N GLU A 91 1.85 4.60 6.25
CA GLU A 91 2.24 4.25 7.62
C GLU A 91 1.43 3.09 8.18
N GLN A 92 0.11 3.04 7.92
CA GLN A 92 -0.74 1.92 8.34
C GLN A 92 -0.28 0.59 7.72
N LEU A 93 0.12 0.59 6.45
CA LEU A 93 0.72 -0.57 5.78
C LEU A 93 2.04 -0.99 6.46
N VAL A 94 2.97 -0.05 6.64
CA VAL A 94 4.26 -0.31 7.28
C VAL A 94 4.09 -0.89 8.68
N LEU A 95 3.20 -0.34 9.50
CA LEU A 95 2.93 -0.84 10.85
C LEU A 95 2.31 -2.24 10.86
N HIS A 96 1.51 -2.58 9.86
CA HIS A 96 1.01 -3.94 9.68
C HIS A 96 2.15 -4.88 9.30
N ASP A 97 3.03 -4.47 8.40
CA ASP A 97 4.19 -5.28 7.99
C ASP A 97 5.21 -5.53 9.05
N ARG A 98 5.46 -4.55 9.93
CA ARG A 98 6.33 -4.78 11.09
C ARG A 98 5.80 -5.89 11.99
N ARG A 99 4.48 -6.09 12.04
CA ARG A 99 3.82 -7.14 12.83
C ARG A 99 3.73 -8.47 12.08
N HIS A 100 3.77 -8.43 10.75
CA HIS A 100 3.59 -9.58 9.85
C HIS A 100 4.60 -9.53 8.69
N PRO A 101 5.92 -9.60 8.96
CA PRO A 101 6.95 -9.36 7.96
C PRO A 101 6.99 -10.43 6.86
N ASP A 102 6.47 -11.62 7.14
CA ASP A 102 6.31 -12.74 6.20
C ASP A 102 5.36 -12.44 5.03
N LEU A 103 4.52 -11.41 5.18
CA LEU A 103 3.57 -11.03 4.16
C LEU A 103 4.07 -9.89 3.25
N ALA A 104 5.20 -9.26 3.57
CA ALA A 104 5.82 -8.25 2.72
C ALA A 104 6.39 -8.91 1.45
N ALA A 105 6.16 -8.28 0.30
CA ALA A 105 6.50 -8.83 -1.01
C ALA A 105 7.74 -8.16 -1.62
N GLY A 106 8.04 -6.92 -1.27
CA GLY A 106 9.13 -6.15 -1.87
C GLY A 106 10.49 -6.38 -1.20
N PRO A 107 11.58 -5.97 -1.87
CA PRO A 107 12.96 -6.23 -1.43
C PRO A 107 13.38 -5.45 -0.18
N TYR A 108 12.74 -4.32 0.13
CA TYR A 108 13.05 -3.50 1.30
C TYR A 108 12.12 -3.82 2.47
N HIS A 109 12.70 -4.11 3.64
CA HIS A 109 11.94 -4.44 4.85
C HIS A 109 11.25 -3.19 5.43
N PRO A 110 10.04 -3.31 6.02
CA PRO A 110 9.32 -2.20 6.68
C PRO A 110 10.15 -1.49 7.79
N ASP A 111 11.10 -2.17 8.41
CA ASP A 111 11.99 -1.57 9.43
C ASP A 111 13.08 -0.68 8.84
N SER A 112 13.39 -0.84 7.55
CA SER A 112 14.30 0.06 6.85
C SER A 112 13.62 1.40 6.50
N ILE A 113 12.31 1.51 6.73
CA ILE A 113 11.49 2.69 6.40
C ILE A 113 11.39 3.61 7.61
N THR A 114 12.36 4.50 7.77
CA THR A 114 12.44 5.40 8.93
C THR A 114 11.76 6.76 8.68
N LEU A 115 11.80 7.27 7.45
CA LEU A 115 11.29 8.60 7.09
C LEU A 115 9.91 8.54 6.41
N ALA A 116 9.09 9.57 6.64
CA ALA A 116 7.74 9.66 6.07
C ALA A 116 7.70 9.66 4.52
N PRO A 117 8.58 10.37 3.80
CA PRO A 117 8.65 10.27 2.33
C PRO A 117 8.99 8.86 1.86
N SER A 118 9.84 8.14 2.57
CA SER A 118 10.26 6.76 2.26
C SER A 118 9.10 5.75 2.38
N ARG A 119 8.03 6.08 3.10
CA ARG A 119 6.83 5.22 3.22
C ARG A 119 6.05 5.13 1.91
N ARG A 120 6.01 6.21 1.12
CA ARG A 120 5.36 6.18 -0.20
C ARG A 120 6.15 5.34 -1.21
N LEU A 121 7.48 5.38 -1.11
CA LEU A 121 8.37 4.50 -1.89
C LEU A 121 8.17 3.03 -1.48
N TYR A 122 8.01 2.77 -0.19
CA TYR A 122 7.65 1.43 0.30
C TYR A 122 6.35 0.90 -0.31
N VAL A 123 5.29 1.72 -0.36
CA VAL A 123 4.02 1.32 -1.01
C VAL A 123 4.23 0.92 -2.47
N ARG A 124 5.07 1.65 -3.21
CA ARG A 124 5.33 1.38 -4.63
C ARG A 124 6.05 0.04 -4.85
N GLN A 125 7.09 -0.25 -4.06
CA GLN A 125 7.77 -1.54 -4.18
C GLN A 125 6.86 -2.72 -3.84
N GLU A 126 6.04 -2.59 -2.79
CA GLU A 126 5.15 -3.64 -2.34
C GLU A 126 4.06 -3.90 -3.38
N TYR A 127 3.51 -2.83 -3.97
CA TYR A 127 2.47 -2.96 -4.99
C TYR A 127 3.03 -3.57 -6.28
N ALA A 128 4.22 -3.16 -6.70
CA ALA A 128 4.89 -3.72 -7.88
C ALA A 128 5.17 -5.21 -7.69
N ALA A 129 5.74 -5.61 -6.55
CA ALA A 129 6.01 -7.02 -6.24
C ALA A 129 4.72 -7.84 -6.13
N TRP A 130 3.72 -7.33 -5.41
CA TRP A 130 2.43 -8.00 -5.23
C TRP A 130 1.69 -8.25 -6.54
N THR A 131 1.75 -7.30 -7.49
CA THR A 131 1.13 -7.49 -8.82
C THR A 131 1.94 -8.40 -9.73
N ALA A 132 3.28 -8.39 -9.62
CA ALA A 132 4.15 -9.31 -10.37
C ALA A 132 3.92 -10.79 -9.97
N ASP A 133 3.59 -11.06 -8.71
CA ASP A 133 3.26 -12.40 -8.19
C ASP A 133 1.89 -12.94 -8.66
N GLY A 134 1.25 -12.30 -9.64
CA GLY A 134 -0.02 -12.77 -10.17
C GLY A 134 -1.18 -12.65 -9.17
N ARG A 135 -1.11 -11.70 -8.23
CA ARG A 135 -2.23 -11.28 -7.38
C ARG A 135 -2.87 -9.99 -7.94
N PRO A 136 -3.39 -9.94 -9.17
CA PRO A 136 -4.11 -8.76 -9.62
C PRO A 136 -5.39 -8.63 -8.80
N GLY A 137 -5.74 -7.40 -8.44
CA GLY A 137 -7.02 -7.07 -7.84
C GLY A 137 -8.16 -7.50 -8.76
N ILE A 138 -8.68 -8.71 -8.54
CA ILE A 138 -9.88 -9.25 -9.18
C ILE A 138 -11.09 -8.42 -8.70
#